data_AF-W7TUN0-F1
#
_entry.id   AF-W7TUN0-F1
#
_cell.length_a   1.000
_cell.length_b   1.000
_cell.length_c   1.000
_cell.angle_alpha   90.00
_cell.angle_beta   90.00
_cell.angle_gamma   90.00
#
_symmetry.space_group_name_H-M   'P 1'
#
loop_
_entity.id
_entity.type
_entity.pdbx_description
1 polymer ?
#
loop_
_entity_poly.entity_id
_entity_poly.type
_entity_poly.pdbx_seq_one_letter_code
_entity_poly.pdbx_strand_id
1 'polypeptide(L)'
;MTSTLSPVWQHLVSRKGVLDLHVLRCLQKTGHLHHIRMHGSCFLNKIFQIYLIMQLSLLYFIHWQVATAIMVPDKPVSPPPPPPPSRETTASEAAKPGKRAKRWFPLESNPSVMQKYVLSLGLIPTFYKFTDVLCTEEWALEMVVPPVLALIFLYPIKPANEIFRQEEDARIKAHGQIVSPRLFFTKQTVGNACGTVGLLHALLNNKDKLEFREGSFLESFAERTQDKTPDERAVILEEDEGLDAAHGCAAADGQSQQVPMEEAINTHFVIFVEKDGYLYELDGRKNFPINHGKSSPETLLQDAMAVVRRVIAMDPQELKFTMVALSSAAGGQEEE
;
A
#
# COMPACT_ATOMS: atom_id res chain seq x y z
N MET A 1 59.48 42.07 18.36
CA MET A 1 60.04 41.02 19.24
C MET A 1 59.23 39.76 19.05
N THR A 2 59.93 38.67 18.81
CA THR A 2 59.49 37.35 18.36
C THR A 2 58.73 36.57 19.44
N SER A 3 57.65 35.86 19.08
CA SER A 3 57.31 34.58 19.71
C SER A 3 56.67 33.64 18.69
N THR A 4 57.31 32.50 18.53
CA THR A 4 57.16 31.45 17.52
C THR A 4 55.97 30.52 17.80
N LEU A 5 55.19 30.22 16.74
CA LEU A 5 54.23 29.11 16.74
C LEU A 5 54.93 27.78 16.44
N SER A 6 54.43 26.71 17.06
CA SER A 6 54.95 25.33 17.04
C SER A 6 54.95 24.69 15.64
N PRO A 7 55.90 23.77 15.32
CA PRO A 7 56.10 23.18 13.98
C PRO A 7 54.96 22.27 13.45
N VAL A 8 53.88 22.05 14.20
CA VAL A 8 52.83 21.07 13.87
C VAL A 8 51.92 21.52 12.73
N TRP A 9 51.90 22.82 12.38
CA TRP A 9 50.96 23.39 11.41
C TRP A 9 51.42 23.45 9.95
N GLN A 10 52.69 23.13 9.63
CA GLN A 10 53.17 23.20 8.25
C GLN A 10 52.91 21.94 7.42
N HIS A 11 52.46 20.82 8.02
CA HIS A 11 52.32 19.56 7.29
C HIS A 11 50.91 19.24 6.77
N LEU A 12 49.89 20.03 7.12
CA LEU A 12 48.47 19.74 6.84
C LEU A 12 47.83 20.58 5.71
N VAL A 13 48.65 21.24 4.87
CA VAL A 13 48.15 22.00 3.70
C VAL A 13 48.51 21.36 2.35
N SER A 14 49.26 20.25 2.32
CA SER A 14 49.79 19.73 1.04
C SER A 14 48.93 18.70 0.29
N ARG A 15 47.78 18.22 0.78
CA ARG A 15 46.98 17.25 -0.01
C ARG A 15 45.47 17.47 0.10
N LYS A 16 44.93 17.97 -1.02
CA LYS A 16 43.54 17.93 -1.51
C LYS A 16 42.52 18.82 -0.79
N GLY A 17 42.00 19.80 -1.53
CA GLY A 17 40.73 20.45 -1.22
C GLY A 17 40.58 21.81 -1.88
N VAL A 18 40.24 21.85 -3.17
CA VAL A 18 39.56 23.02 -3.75
C VAL A 18 38.13 22.99 -3.22
N LEU A 19 37.84 23.80 -2.20
CA LEU A 19 36.46 24.17 -1.87
C LEU A 19 36.22 25.57 -2.40
N ASP A 20 35.15 25.66 -3.19
CA ASP A 20 34.74 26.77 -4.04
C ASP A 20 34.42 28.04 -3.23
N LEU A 21 35.11 29.14 -3.54
CA LEU A 21 34.98 30.45 -2.88
C LEU A 21 33.65 31.17 -3.17
N HIS A 22 32.75 30.59 -3.98
CA HIS A 22 31.49 31.23 -4.35
C HIS A 22 30.39 31.18 -3.28
N VAL A 23 30.36 30.14 -2.44
CA VAL A 23 29.29 29.99 -1.42
C VAL A 23 29.44 30.99 -0.28
N LEU A 24 30.68 31.38 0.04
CA LEU A 24 30.99 32.33 1.11
C LEU A 24 30.66 33.80 0.78
N ARG A 25 30.47 34.15 -0.50
CA ARG A 25 30.09 35.51 -0.91
C ARG A 25 28.58 35.76 -0.93
N CYS A 26 27.75 34.72 -0.92
CA CYS A 26 26.29 34.88 -0.93
C CYS A 26 25.70 35.17 0.47
N LEU A 27 26.37 34.72 1.54
CA LEU A 27 25.88 34.87 2.91
C LEU A 27 26.20 36.23 3.56
N GLN A 28 26.85 37.14 2.84
CA GLN A 28 27.25 38.46 3.37
C GLN A 28 26.28 39.61 3.00
N LYS A 29 25.12 39.31 2.39
CA LYS A 29 24.19 40.33 1.87
C LYS A 29 22.83 40.47 2.57
N THR A 30 22.55 39.72 3.63
CA THR A 30 21.34 39.91 4.44
C THR A 30 21.72 40.35 5.84
N GLY A 31 21.86 41.66 6.00
CA GLY A 31 22.13 42.29 7.29
C GLY A 31 20.91 42.18 8.20
N HIS A 32 20.98 41.30 9.19
CA HIS A 32 20.34 41.47 10.50
C HIS A 32 20.88 40.39 11.44
N LEU A 33 21.76 40.75 12.37
CA LEU A 33 21.80 40.19 13.72
C LEU A 33 22.71 41.06 14.60
N HIS A 34 22.11 42.07 15.24
CA HIS A 34 22.66 42.58 16.49
C HIS A 34 22.17 41.65 17.62
N HIS A 35 23.05 41.41 18.60
CA HIS A 35 22.81 40.69 19.85
C HIS A 35 22.75 39.14 19.80
N ILE A 36 23.93 38.49 19.72
CA ILE A 36 24.19 37.27 20.49
C ILE A 36 25.57 37.40 21.15
N ARG A 37 25.56 37.70 22.45
CA ARG A 37 26.75 37.73 23.30
C ARG A 37 26.97 36.31 23.86
N MET A 38 28.07 35.69 23.43
CA MET A 38 28.84 34.62 24.10
C MET A 38 28.09 33.42 24.73
N HIS A 39 28.14 32.27 24.05
CA HIS A 39 28.39 30.95 24.66
C HIS A 39 29.05 30.02 23.61
N GLY A 40 30.25 30.39 23.15
CA GLY A 40 30.94 29.75 22.01
C GLY A 40 31.81 28.52 22.30
N SER A 41 31.80 27.97 23.51
CA SER A 41 32.68 26.83 23.88
C SER A 41 31.97 25.46 23.84
N CYS A 42 30.68 25.39 24.19
CA CYS A 42 29.95 24.10 24.26
C CYS A 42 29.45 23.59 22.89
N PHE A 43 29.17 24.47 21.94
CA PHE A 43 28.55 24.09 20.67
C PHE A 43 29.57 23.45 19.70
N LEU A 44 30.77 24.02 19.58
CA LEU A 44 31.84 23.41 18.78
C LEU A 44 32.30 22.07 19.36
N ASN A 45 32.29 21.92 20.69
CA ASN A 45 32.70 20.68 21.35
C ASN A 45 31.71 19.53 21.08
N LYS A 46 30.41 19.84 20.99
CA LYS A 46 29.37 18.86 20.61
C LYS A 46 29.48 18.44 19.14
N ILE A 47 29.76 19.39 18.23
CA ILE A 47 29.94 19.07 16.81
C ILE A 47 31.19 18.22 16.61
N PHE A 48 32.28 18.53 17.31
CA PHE A 48 33.52 17.75 17.24
C PHE A 48 33.33 16.33 17.81
N GLN A 49 32.57 16.17 18.90
CA GLN A 49 32.22 14.84 19.43
C GLN A 49 31.35 14.04 18.45
N ILE A 50 30.34 14.64 17.83
CA ILE A 50 29.51 13.95 16.84
C ILE A 50 30.36 13.50 15.65
N TYR A 51 31.26 14.36 15.17
CA TYR A 51 32.17 14.02 14.08
C TYR A 51 33.11 12.86 14.46
N LEU A 52 33.67 12.86 15.68
CA LEU A 52 34.53 11.78 16.16
C LEU A 52 33.77 10.46 16.32
N ILE A 53 32.52 10.49 16.80
CA ILE A 53 31.65 9.31 16.91
C ILE A 53 31.32 8.74 15.53
N MET A 54 31.05 9.59 14.54
CA MET A 54 30.80 9.15 13.16
C MET A 54 32.04 8.50 12.54
N GLN A 55 33.23 9.07 12.75
CA GLN A 55 34.49 8.51 12.25
C GLN A 55 34.83 7.16 12.90
N LEU A 56 34.64 7.03 14.22
CA LEU A 56 34.87 5.78 14.94
C LEU A 56 33.86 4.69 14.54
N SER A 57 32.60 5.05 14.33
CA SER A 57 31.56 4.12 13.84
C SER A 57 31.88 3.61 12.44
N LEU A 58 32.39 4.48 11.55
CA LEU A 58 32.79 4.09 10.20
C LEU A 58 34.03 3.17 10.23
N LEU A 59 35.02 3.47 11.06
CA LEU A 59 36.18 2.59 11.24
C LEU A 59 35.78 1.21 11.79
N TYR A 60 34.85 1.18 12.76
CA TYR A 60 34.33 -0.07 13.31
C TYR A 60 33.57 -0.89 12.26
N PHE A 61 32.78 -0.24 11.41
CA PHE A 61 32.06 -0.90 10.32
C PHE A 61 33.01 -1.49 9.27
N ILE A 62 34.06 -0.76 8.91
CA ILE A 62 35.10 -1.25 7.98
C ILE A 62 35.85 -2.43 8.61
N HIS A 63 36.23 -2.34 9.89
CA HIS A 63 36.89 -3.44 10.60
C HIS A 63 36.00 -4.68 10.70
N TRP A 64 34.69 -4.50 10.93
CA TRP A 64 33.71 -5.58 10.95
C TRP A 64 33.57 -6.26 9.59
N GLN A 65 33.48 -5.49 8.49
CA GLN A 65 33.43 -6.05 7.14
C GLN A 65 34.69 -6.87 6.79
N VAL A 66 35.87 -6.37 7.15
CA VAL A 66 37.14 -7.07 6.93
C VAL A 66 37.22 -8.35 7.79
N ALA A 67 36.76 -8.31 9.03
CA ALA A 67 36.72 -9.49 9.90
C ALA A 67 35.77 -10.58 9.38
N THR A 68 34.60 -10.20 8.82
CA THR A 68 33.66 -11.14 8.22
C THR A 68 34.16 -11.77 6.91
N ALA A 69 34.99 -11.05 6.15
CA ALA A 69 35.57 -11.56 4.90
C ALA A 69 36.69 -12.59 5.12
N ILE A 70 37.28 -12.65 6.32
CA ILE A 70 38.43 -13.53 6.63
C ILE A 70 37.99 -14.87 7.28
N MET A 71 36.70 -15.05 7.62
CA MET A 71 36.21 -16.22 8.35
C MET A 71 35.26 -17.16 7.59
N VAL A 72 35.36 -17.24 6.26
CA VAL A 72 34.68 -18.29 5.48
C VAL A 72 35.69 -19.34 5.05
N PRO A 73 35.75 -20.53 5.68
CA PRO A 73 36.52 -21.64 5.14
C PRO A 73 35.83 -22.19 3.88
N ASP A 74 36.56 -22.23 2.77
CA ASP A 74 36.16 -22.87 1.51
C ASP A 74 35.76 -24.32 1.78
N LYS A 75 34.46 -24.64 1.64
CA LYS A 75 33.99 -26.02 1.55
C LYS A 75 34.11 -26.49 0.10
N PRO A 76 34.68 -27.69 -0.17
CA PRO A 76 34.71 -28.24 -1.51
C PRO A 76 33.28 -28.57 -1.97
N VAL A 77 32.90 -28.04 -3.14
CA VAL A 77 31.62 -28.30 -3.78
C VAL A 77 31.67 -29.67 -4.46
N SER A 78 30.89 -30.62 -3.96
CA SER A 78 30.64 -31.90 -4.65
C SER A 78 29.68 -31.69 -5.82
N PRO A 79 29.86 -32.38 -6.96
CA PRO A 79 28.95 -32.25 -8.09
C PRO A 79 27.53 -32.76 -7.75
N PRO A 80 26.47 -32.20 -8.36
CA PRO A 80 25.11 -32.63 -8.11
C PRO A 80 24.88 -34.07 -8.61
N PRO A 81 24.06 -34.89 -7.92
CA PRO A 81 23.73 -36.22 -8.37
C PRO A 81 22.91 -36.19 -9.67
N PRO A 82 23.02 -37.21 -10.53
CA PRO A 82 22.24 -37.28 -11.77
C PRO A 82 20.74 -37.41 -11.46
N PRO A 83 19.87 -36.88 -12.34
CA PRO A 83 18.43 -36.98 -12.17
C PRO A 83 17.99 -38.45 -12.16
N PRO A 84 17.00 -38.83 -11.33
CA PRO A 84 16.49 -40.19 -11.31
C PRO A 84 15.82 -40.53 -12.66
N PRO A 85 15.85 -41.81 -13.08
CA PRO A 85 15.24 -42.23 -14.33
C PRO A 85 13.73 -42.01 -14.29
N SER A 86 13.19 -41.52 -15.41
CA SER A 86 11.76 -41.31 -15.63
C SER A 86 11.00 -42.62 -15.41
N ARG A 87 10.28 -42.70 -14.29
CA ARG A 87 9.25 -43.73 -14.10
C ARG A 87 8.05 -43.38 -14.95
N GLU A 88 7.84 -44.15 -16.01
CA GLU A 88 6.52 -44.36 -16.59
C GLU A 88 5.59 -44.88 -15.49
N THR A 89 4.69 -44.03 -15.00
CA THR A 89 3.56 -44.47 -14.19
C THR A 89 2.41 -44.81 -15.12
N THR A 90 2.20 -46.11 -15.26
CA THR A 90 0.95 -46.70 -15.73
C THR A 90 -0.23 -46.24 -14.88
N ALA A 91 -1.38 -46.10 -15.54
CA ALA A 91 -2.63 -45.62 -14.99
C ALA A 91 -3.14 -46.44 -13.79
N SER A 92 -3.71 -45.75 -12.79
CA SER A 92 -5.01 -46.06 -12.17
C SER A 92 -5.09 -45.53 -10.74
N GLU A 93 -5.58 -44.30 -10.58
CA GLU A 93 -6.48 -43.96 -9.47
C GLU A 93 -7.34 -42.78 -9.93
N ALA A 94 -8.62 -43.03 -10.16
CA ALA A 94 -9.57 -42.01 -10.57
C ALA A 94 -9.78 -41.02 -9.41
N ALA A 95 -8.98 -39.94 -9.42
CA ALA A 95 -9.28 -38.76 -8.63
C ALA A 95 -10.68 -38.25 -9.02
N LYS A 96 -11.56 -38.11 -8.03
CA LYS A 96 -12.81 -37.37 -8.18
C LYS A 96 -12.48 -36.03 -8.84
N PRO A 97 -13.22 -35.56 -9.86
CA PRO A 97 -12.90 -34.30 -10.51
C PRO A 97 -12.99 -33.21 -9.45
N GLY A 98 -11.85 -32.61 -9.11
CA GLY A 98 -11.80 -31.45 -8.23
C GLY A 98 -12.69 -30.38 -8.83
N LYS A 99 -13.64 -29.85 -8.05
CA LYS A 99 -14.47 -28.71 -8.45
C LYS A 99 -13.51 -27.61 -8.92
N ARG A 100 -13.55 -27.24 -10.21
CA ARG A 100 -12.72 -26.14 -10.72
C ARG A 100 -13.01 -24.91 -9.87
N ALA A 101 -11.97 -24.22 -9.42
CA ALA A 101 -12.12 -22.99 -8.64
C ALA A 101 -12.96 -21.97 -9.44
N LYS A 102 -13.96 -21.38 -8.78
CA LYS A 102 -14.86 -20.39 -9.38
C LYS A 102 -14.04 -19.18 -9.82
N ARG A 103 -14.35 -18.64 -10.99
CA ARG A 103 -13.62 -17.52 -11.59
C ARG A 103 -14.57 -16.62 -12.37
N TRP A 104 -14.38 -15.31 -12.22
CA TRP A 104 -15.12 -14.29 -12.95
C TRP A 104 -14.22 -13.56 -13.96
N PHE A 105 -14.82 -12.67 -14.75
CA PHE A 105 -14.09 -11.68 -15.54
C PHE A 105 -13.52 -10.59 -14.62
N PRO A 106 -12.39 -9.96 -14.95
CA PRO A 106 -11.90 -8.83 -14.17
C PRO A 106 -12.81 -7.61 -14.38
N LEU A 107 -13.10 -6.90 -13.29
CA LEU A 107 -13.82 -5.63 -13.35
C LEU A 107 -12.88 -4.50 -13.81
N GLU A 108 -13.35 -3.66 -14.74
CA GLU A 108 -12.60 -2.47 -15.16
C GLU A 108 -12.54 -1.43 -14.03
N SER A 109 -11.39 -0.79 -13.82
CA SER A 109 -11.27 0.34 -12.89
C SER A 109 -11.89 1.59 -13.49
N ASN A 110 -13.20 1.68 -13.48
CA ASN A 110 -13.96 2.76 -14.08
C ASN A 110 -15.08 3.23 -13.15
N PRO A 111 -15.10 4.51 -12.71
CA PRO A 111 -16.11 5.01 -11.80
C PRO A 111 -17.55 4.80 -12.27
N SER A 112 -17.81 4.88 -13.57
CA SER A 112 -19.16 4.72 -14.13
C SER A 112 -19.62 3.27 -14.06
N VAL A 113 -18.71 2.32 -14.32
CA VAL A 113 -18.98 0.88 -14.19
C VAL A 113 -19.23 0.52 -12.73
N MET A 114 -18.36 1.00 -11.82
CA MET A 114 -18.51 0.78 -10.37
C MET A 114 -19.84 1.36 -9.87
N GLN A 115 -20.19 2.58 -10.28
CA GLN A 115 -21.44 3.24 -9.88
C GLN A 115 -22.66 2.43 -10.34
N LYS A 116 -22.72 2.07 -11.63
CA LYS A 116 -23.84 1.28 -12.16
C LYS A 116 -23.96 -0.07 -11.47
N TYR A 117 -22.83 -0.70 -11.16
CA TYR A 117 -22.79 -1.99 -10.49
C TYR A 117 -23.32 -1.91 -9.06
N VAL A 118 -22.85 -0.97 -8.23
CA VAL A 118 -23.34 -0.88 -6.84
C VAL A 118 -24.83 -0.50 -6.77
N LEU A 119 -25.32 0.30 -7.72
CA LEU A 119 -26.75 0.61 -7.83
C LEU A 119 -27.57 -0.64 -8.18
N SER A 120 -27.06 -1.52 -9.05
CA SER A 120 -27.74 -2.78 -9.36
C SER A 120 -27.77 -3.74 -8.17
N LEU A 121 -26.75 -3.70 -7.32
CA LEU A 121 -26.70 -4.44 -6.05
C LEU A 121 -27.62 -3.85 -4.96
N GLY A 122 -28.19 -2.66 -5.19
CA GLY A 122 -29.18 -2.03 -4.33
C GLY A 122 -28.68 -0.87 -3.50
N LEU A 123 -27.54 -0.27 -3.83
CA LEU A 123 -27.19 1.04 -3.28
C LEU A 123 -28.26 2.03 -3.74
N ILE A 124 -28.87 2.76 -2.82
CA ILE A 124 -29.78 3.85 -3.16
C ILE A 124 -28.90 5.03 -3.65
N PRO A 125 -29.27 5.73 -4.73
CA PRO A 125 -28.56 6.93 -5.14
C PRO A 125 -28.40 7.89 -3.96
N THR A 126 -27.15 8.15 -3.58
CA THR A 126 -26.80 9.03 -2.46
C THR A 126 -26.06 10.26 -2.98
N PHE A 127 -25.68 11.16 -2.07
CA PHE A 127 -24.71 12.21 -2.36
C PHE A 127 -23.28 11.67 -2.56
N TYR A 128 -23.06 10.35 -2.58
CA TYR A 128 -21.75 9.75 -2.85
C TYR A 128 -21.71 9.11 -4.23
N LYS A 129 -20.58 9.27 -4.90
CA LYS A 129 -20.28 8.67 -6.19
C LYS A 129 -18.83 8.22 -6.27
N PHE A 130 -18.55 7.30 -7.18
CA PHE A 130 -17.18 7.02 -7.57
C PHE A 130 -16.63 8.16 -8.45
N THR A 131 -15.43 8.62 -8.15
CA THR A 131 -14.71 9.67 -8.88
C THR A 131 -13.25 9.25 -9.07
N ASP A 132 -12.70 9.48 -10.26
CA ASP A 132 -11.27 9.23 -10.50
C ASP A 132 -10.39 10.13 -9.63
N VAL A 133 -9.29 9.57 -9.12
CA VAL A 133 -8.20 10.33 -8.49
C VAL A 133 -7.04 10.35 -9.48
N LEU A 134 -6.78 11.52 -10.07
CA LEU A 134 -5.95 11.63 -11.28
C LEU A 134 -4.48 11.29 -11.04
N CYS A 135 -3.93 11.70 -9.89
CA CYS A 135 -2.56 11.41 -9.51
C CYS A 135 -2.38 11.55 -7.99
N THR A 136 -1.16 11.33 -7.51
CA THR A 136 -0.81 11.41 -6.10
C THR A 136 -0.38 12.80 -5.65
N GLU A 137 -0.49 13.83 -6.49
CA GLU A 137 -0.11 15.21 -6.15
C GLU A 137 -1.25 15.93 -5.43
N GLU A 138 -0.91 16.89 -4.56
CA GLU A 138 -1.90 17.55 -3.70
C GLU A 138 -3.03 18.22 -4.50
N TRP A 139 -2.70 18.90 -5.60
CA TRP A 139 -3.67 19.56 -6.47
C TRP A 139 -4.72 18.59 -7.03
N ALA A 140 -4.37 17.31 -7.25
CA ALA A 140 -5.31 16.31 -7.75
C ALA A 140 -6.19 15.76 -6.63
N LEU A 141 -5.67 15.71 -5.39
CA LEU A 141 -6.47 15.35 -4.22
C LEU A 141 -7.52 16.43 -3.91
N GLU A 142 -7.17 17.71 -4.08
CA GLU A 142 -8.08 18.85 -3.92
C GLU A 142 -9.26 18.83 -4.92
N MET A 143 -9.13 18.12 -6.04
CA MET A 143 -10.22 17.94 -7.02
C MET A 143 -11.24 16.89 -6.57
N VAL A 144 -10.91 16.05 -5.59
CA VAL A 144 -11.81 15.04 -5.02
C VAL A 144 -12.68 15.70 -3.96
N VAL A 145 -14.00 15.71 -4.19
CA VAL A 145 -14.93 16.42 -3.30
C VAL A 145 -15.10 15.68 -1.98
N PRO A 146 -14.73 16.28 -0.82
CA PRO A 146 -14.96 15.66 0.47
C PRO A 146 -16.46 15.67 0.86
N PRO A 147 -16.89 14.81 1.80
CA PRO A 147 -16.11 13.76 2.45
C PRO A 147 -15.78 12.59 1.51
N VAL A 148 -14.66 11.91 1.79
CA VAL A 148 -14.24 10.69 1.08
C VAL A 148 -14.46 9.49 2.01
N LEU A 149 -15.19 8.49 1.54
CA LEU A 149 -15.56 7.30 2.31
C LEU A 149 -14.59 6.13 2.11
N ALA A 150 -14.00 6.04 0.92
CA ALA A 150 -13.04 5.00 0.58
C ALA A 150 -12.14 5.44 -0.57
N LEU A 151 -10.90 4.95 -0.56
CA LEU A 151 -10.00 4.98 -1.73
C LEU A 151 -9.84 3.56 -2.26
N ILE A 152 -10.09 3.37 -3.55
CA ILE A 152 -9.90 2.13 -4.28
C ILE A 152 -8.63 2.27 -5.11
N PHE A 153 -7.64 1.41 -4.87
CA PHE A 153 -6.36 1.42 -5.56
C PHE A 153 -6.18 0.13 -6.34
N LEU A 154 -5.97 0.23 -7.66
CA LEU A 154 -5.61 -0.90 -8.52
C LEU A 154 -4.12 -0.81 -8.84
N TYR A 155 -3.38 -1.89 -8.64
CA TYR A 155 -1.96 -1.95 -9.01
C TYR A 155 -1.55 -3.38 -9.38
N PRO A 156 -0.42 -3.59 -10.08
CA PRO A 156 0.04 -4.91 -10.43
C PRO A 156 0.78 -5.56 -9.27
N ILE A 157 0.42 -6.80 -8.97
CA ILE A 157 1.13 -7.67 -8.04
C ILE A 157 2.45 -8.10 -8.68
N LYS A 158 3.56 -7.66 -8.09
CA LYS A 158 4.91 -8.08 -8.47
C LYS A 158 5.57 -8.90 -7.36
N PRO A 159 6.67 -9.62 -7.66
CA PRO A 159 7.41 -10.36 -6.64
C PRO A 159 7.82 -9.51 -5.43
N ALA A 160 8.21 -8.25 -5.64
CA ALA A 160 8.54 -7.32 -4.55
C ALA A 160 7.34 -7.07 -3.61
N ASN A 161 6.14 -6.85 -4.16
CA ASN A 161 4.92 -6.67 -3.37
C ASN A 161 4.58 -7.94 -2.57
N GLU A 162 4.78 -9.12 -3.17
CA GLU A 162 4.51 -10.40 -2.50
C GLU A 162 5.48 -10.69 -1.36
N ILE A 163 6.77 -10.33 -1.50
CA ILE A 163 7.74 -10.41 -0.40
C ILE A 163 7.30 -9.49 0.75
N PHE A 164 7.01 -8.21 0.45
CA PHE A 164 6.54 -7.26 1.45
C PHE A 164 5.27 -7.75 2.16
N ARG A 165 4.31 -8.32 1.41
CA ARG A 165 3.08 -8.91 1.96
C ARG A 165 3.37 -10.05 2.93
N GLN A 166 4.32 -10.93 2.62
CA GLN A 166 4.70 -12.05 3.48
C GLN A 166 5.39 -11.57 4.77
N GLU A 167 6.27 -10.58 4.65
CA GLU A 167 6.94 -9.96 5.80
C GLU A 167 5.94 -9.24 6.72
N GLU A 168 4.98 -8.51 6.14
CA GLU A 168 3.91 -7.85 6.86
C GLU A 168 3.00 -8.85 7.59
N ASP A 169 2.63 -9.94 6.92
CA ASP A 169 1.84 -11.02 7.51
C ASP A 169 2.56 -11.67 8.69
N ALA A 170 3.85 -11.99 8.54
CA ALA A 170 4.67 -12.57 9.60
C ALA A 170 4.82 -11.62 10.79
N ARG A 171 5.08 -10.32 10.53
CA ARG A 171 5.21 -9.28 11.56
C ARG A 171 3.93 -9.16 12.39
N ILE A 172 2.77 -9.10 11.72
CA ILE A 172 1.48 -8.94 12.39
C ILE A 172 1.09 -10.20 13.16
N LYS A 173 1.35 -11.40 12.63
CA LYS A 173 1.14 -12.65 13.38
C LYS A 173 1.97 -12.73 14.66
N ALA A 174 3.20 -12.20 14.62
CA ALA A 174 4.10 -12.21 15.78
C ALA A 174 3.78 -11.13 16.83
N HIS A 175 3.36 -9.93 16.40
CA HIS A 175 3.21 -8.78 17.30
C HIS A 175 1.76 -8.32 17.51
N GLY A 176 0.82 -8.83 16.73
CA GLY A 176 -0.55 -8.34 16.66
C GLY A 176 -0.66 -6.98 15.95
N GLN A 177 -1.90 -6.50 15.88
CA GLN A 177 -2.26 -5.16 15.46
C GLN A 177 -3.62 -4.79 16.08
N ILE A 178 -3.95 -3.50 16.08
CA ILE A 178 -5.27 -3.03 16.50
C ILE A 178 -6.21 -3.17 15.30
N VAL A 179 -7.35 -3.85 15.49
CA VAL A 179 -8.42 -3.92 14.47
C VAL A 179 -9.74 -3.63 15.16
N SER A 180 -10.53 -2.73 14.57
CA SER A 180 -11.87 -2.47 15.06
C SER A 180 -12.75 -3.73 14.95
N PRO A 181 -13.52 -4.09 15.99
CA PRO A 181 -14.50 -5.17 15.91
C PRO A 181 -15.69 -4.83 14.99
N ARG A 182 -15.87 -3.55 14.64
CA ARG A 182 -16.91 -3.07 13.69
C ARG A 182 -16.45 -3.08 12.25
N LEU A 183 -15.19 -3.38 11.98
CA LEU A 183 -14.64 -3.41 10.63
C LEU A 183 -15.18 -4.65 9.89
N PHE A 184 -15.83 -4.41 8.75
CA PHE A 184 -16.22 -5.46 7.84
C PHE A 184 -15.03 -5.88 6.97
N PHE A 185 -14.69 -7.17 7.01
CA PHE A 185 -13.66 -7.77 6.17
C PHE A 185 -14.10 -9.16 5.71
N THR A 186 -13.85 -9.47 4.45
CA THR A 186 -14.12 -10.77 3.83
C THR A 186 -12.94 -11.18 2.96
N LYS A 187 -12.66 -12.48 2.90
CA LYS A 187 -11.65 -13.02 1.99
C LYS A 187 -12.16 -13.02 0.55
N GLN A 188 -11.22 -13.11 -0.37
CA GLN A 188 -11.50 -13.39 -1.78
C GLN A 188 -11.12 -14.84 -2.08
N THR A 189 -12.12 -15.69 -2.34
CA THR A 189 -11.93 -17.10 -2.76
C THR A 189 -12.23 -17.31 -4.24
N VAL A 190 -12.98 -16.39 -4.86
CA VAL A 190 -13.32 -16.41 -6.29
C VAL A 190 -12.23 -15.68 -7.09
N GLY A 191 -11.74 -16.33 -8.15
CA GLY A 191 -10.76 -15.74 -9.06
C GLY A 191 -11.31 -14.49 -9.73
N ASN A 192 -10.51 -13.41 -9.79
CA ASN A 192 -10.86 -12.09 -10.33
C ASN A 192 -11.99 -11.34 -9.62
N ALA A 193 -12.48 -11.81 -8.46
CA ALA A 193 -13.52 -11.11 -7.70
C ALA A 193 -13.04 -9.88 -6.91
N CYS A 194 -11.79 -9.44 -7.09
CA CYS A 194 -11.19 -8.34 -6.31
C CYS A 194 -11.97 -7.03 -6.42
N GLY A 195 -12.53 -6.72 -7.61
CA GLY A 195 -13.39 -5.55 -7.80
C GLY A 195 -14.65 -5.61 -6.93
N THR A 196 -15.39 -6.73 -6.97
CA THR A 196 -16.59 -6.91 -6.13
C THR A 196 -16.26 -6.94 -4.64
N VAL A 197 -15.25 -7.71 -4.23
CA VAL A 197 -14.81 -7.78 -2.82
C VAL A 197 -14.43 -6.39 -2.32
N GLY A 198 -13.69 -5.63 -3.12
CA GLY A 198 -13.32 -4.25 -2.83
C GLY A 198 -14.53 -3.33 -2.68
N LEU A 199 -15.47 -3.37 -3.61
CA LEU A 199 -16.70 -2.55 -3.51
C LEU A 199 -17.51 -2.90 -2.25
N LEU A 200 -17.61 -4.19 -1.89
CA LEU A 200 -18.26 -4.58 -0.63
C LEU A 200 -17.50 -4.06 0.60
N HIS A 201 -16.17 -4.11 0.58
CA HIS A 201 -15.34 -3.51 1.63
C HIS A 201 -15.59 -2.00 1.76
N ALA A 202 -15.70 -1.27 0.64
CA ALA A 202 -15.97 0.17 0.67
C ALA A 202 -17.37 0.50 1.21
N LEU A 203 -18.41 -0.20 0.73
CA LEU A 203 -19.80 0.08 1.07
C LEU A 203 -20.15 -0.36 2.49
N LEU A 204 -19.83 -1.60 2.88
CA LEU A 204 -20.28 -2.17 4.15
C LEU A 204 -19.55 -1.56 5.36
N ASN A 205 -18.34 -1.03 5.18
CA ASN A 205 -17.67 -0.25 6.21
C ASN A 205 -18.22 1.17 6.38
N ASN A 206 -18.99 1.66 5.41
CA ASN A 206 -19.61 2.99 5.41
C ASN A 206 -21.15 2.93 5.42
N LYS A 207 -21.74 1.81 5.86
CA LYS A 207 -23.20 1.60 5.88
C LYS A 207 -23.97 2.57 6.79
N ASP A 208 -23.28 3.31 7.66
CA ASP A 208 -23.84 4.39 8.48
C ASP A 208 -24.04 5.70 7.70
N LYS A 209 -23.41 5.83 6.53
CA LYS A 209 -23.47 7.01 5.64
C LYS A 209 -24.11 6.69 4.29
N LEU A 210 -24.44 5.43 4.05
CA LEU A 210 -24.98 4.91 2.79
C LEU A 210 -26.29 4.18 3.08
N GLU A 211 -27.24 4.27 2.16
CA GLU A 211 -28.54 3.62 2.29
C GLU A 211 -28.66 2.48 1.26
N PHE A 212 -29.16 1.33 1.71
CA PHE A 212 -29.41 0.17 0.85
C PHE A 212 -30.90 -0.04 0.71
N ARG A 213 -31.33 -0.38 -0.51
CA ARG A 213 -32.74 -0.66 -0.81
C ARG A 213 -33.18 -1.94 -0.08
N GLU A 214 -34.37 -1.89 0.51
CA GLU A 214 -34.99 -3.05 1.15
C GLU A 214 -35.12 -4.23 0.16
N GLY A 215 -34.79 -5.43 0.63
CA GLY A 215 -34.78 -6.66 -0.15
C GLY A 215 -33.65 -6.74 -1.19
N SER A 216 -32.69 -5.80 -1.18
CA SER A 216 -31.56 -5.84 -2.09
C SER A 216 -30.46 -6.81 -1.68
N PHE A 217 -29.53 -7.07 -2.61
CA PHE A 217 -28.35 -7.88 -2.31
C PHE A 217 -27.53 -7.23 -1.19
N LEU A 218 -27.25 -5.92 -1.25
CA LEU A 218 -26.40 -5.26 -0.25
C LEU A 218 -26.98 -5.34 1.17
N GLU A 219 -28.28 -5.09 1.30
CA GLU A 219 -28.97 -5.20 2.60
C GLU A 219 -28.93 -6.65 3.11
N SER A 220 -29.43 -7.59 2.31
CA SER A 220 -29.48 -9.01 2.70
C SER A 220 -28.08 -9.57 3.00
N PHE A 221 -27.08 -9.21 2.21
CA PHE A 221 -25.71 -9.65 2.42
C PHE A 221 -25.14 -9.07 3.72
N ALA A 222 -25.37 -7.77 4.00
CA ALA A 222 -24.93 -7.15 5.25
C ALA A 222 -25.53 -7.86 6.49
N GLU A 223 -26.82 -8.19 6.45
CA GLU A 223 -27.51 -8.90 7.53
C GLU A 223 -26.99 -10.33 7.71
N ARG A 224 -26.88 -11.10 6.61
CA ARG A 224 -26.41 -12.50 6.65
C ARG A 224 -24.96 -12.63 7.12
N THR A 225 -24.16 -11.58 6.98
CA THR A 225 -22.70 -11.60 7.22
C THR A 225 -22.23 -10.86 8.46
N GLN A 226 -23.12 -10.17 9.18
CA GLN A 226 -22.73 -9.32 10.31
C GLN A 226 -21.92 -10.09 11.38
N ASP A 227 -22.35 -11.31 11.72
CA ASP A 227 -21.75 -12.15 12.78
C ASP A 227 -20.83 -13.26 12.23
N LYS A 228 -20.40 -13.13 10.96
CA LYS A 228 -19.60 -14.15 10.27
C LYS A 228 -18.11 -13.80 10.26
N THR A 229 -17.28 -14.84 10.27
CA THR A 229 -15.84 -14.72 10.04
C THR A 229 -15.54 -14.34 8.60
N PRO A 230 -14.36 -13.76 8.29
CA PRO A 230 -13.99 -13.41 6.92
C PRO A 230 -14.05 -14.57 5.91
N ASP A 231 -13.76 -15.80 6.36
CA ASP A 231 -13.83 -17.00 5.53
C ASP A 231 -15.28 -17.44 5.28
N GLU A 232 -16.15 -17.42 6.30
CA GLU A 232 -17.59 -17.70 6.12
C GLU A 232 -18.26 -16.66 5.21
N ARG A 233 -17.88 -15.38 5.32
CA ARG A 233 -18.34 -14.32 4.42
C ARG A 233 -17.96 -14.59 2.97
N ALA A 234 -16.77 -15.11 2.73
CA ALA A 234 -16.30 -15.47 1.40
C ALA A 234 -17.09 -16.65 0.81
N VAL A 235 -17.42 -17.66 1.63
CA VAL A 235 -18.30 -18.77 1.23
C VAL A 235 -19.69 -18.26 0.83
N ILE A 236 -20.29 -17.39 1.65
CA ILE A 236 -21.60 -16.78 1.36
C ILE A 236 -21.57 -15.99 0.04
N LEU A 237 -20.47 -15.25 -0.22
CA LEU A 237 -20.26 -14.51 -1.46
C LEU A 237 -20.12 -15.45 -2.66
N GLU A 238 -19.38 -16.55 -2.50
CA GLU A 238 -19.16 -17.55 -3.55
C GLU A 238 -20.43 -18.32 -3.93
N GLU A 239 -21.38 -18.48 -3.02
CA GLU A 239 -22.63 -19.21 -3.26
C GLU A 239 -23.75 -18.32 -3.86
N ASP A 240 -23.55 -17.01 -3.96
CA ASP A 240 -24.57 -16.07 -4.44
C ASP A 240 -24.60 -15.97 -5.97
N GLU A 241 -25.52 -16.71 -6.60
CA GLU A 241 -25.70 -16.71 -8.06
C GLU A 241 -26.22 -15.37 -8.61
N GLY A 242 -26.95 -14.59 -7.80
CA GLY A 242 -27.39 -13.25 -8.17
C GLY A 242 -26.22 -12.29 -8.32
N LEU A 243 -25.25 -12.40 -7.41
CA LEU A 243 -24.00 -11.65 -7.47
C LEU A 243 -23.14 -12.04 -8.68
N ASP A 244 -23.10 -13.32 -9.05
CA ASP A 244 -22.40 -13.78 -10.27
C ASP A 244 -22.92 -13.07 -11.51
N ALA A 245 -24.24 -13.05 -11.69
CA ALA A 245 -24.89 -12.42 -12.83
C ALA A 245 -24.63 -10.91 -12.83
N ALA A 246 -24.80 -10.26 -11.67
CA ALA A 246 -24.59 -8.81 -11.54
C ALA A 246 -23.13 -8.42 -11.83
N HIS A 247 -22.17 -9.20 -11.35
CA HIS A 247 -20.75 -9.01 -11.65
C HIS A 247 -20.46 -9.20 -13.15
N GLY A 248 -21.01 -10.26 -13.77
CA GLY A 248 -20.83 -10.52 -15.19
C GLY A 248 -21.35 -9.38 -16.07
N CYS A 249 -22.51 -8.80 -15.73
CA CYS A 249 -23.02 -7.61 -16.39
C CYS A 249 -22.09 -6.40 -16.21
N ALA A 250 -21.61 -6.15 -14.99
CA ALA A 250 -20.71 -5.04 -14.71
C ALA A 250 -19.36 -5.17 -15.44
N ALA A 251 -18.80 -6.37 -15.51
CA ALA A 251 -17.58 -6.62 -16.27
C ALA A 251 -17.77 -6.33 -17.78
N ALA A 252 -18.94 -6.66 -18.33
CA ALA A 252 -19.26 -6.40 -19.74
C ALA A 252 -19.53 -4.91 -20.07
N ASP A 253 -19.80 -4.07 -19.06
CA ASP A 253 -20.12 -2.65 -19.22
C ASP A 253 -18.88 -1.74 -19.38
N GLY A 254 -17.66 -2.30 -19.27
CA GLY A 254 -16.40 -1.57 -19.44
C GLY A 254 -16.20 -0.99 -20.84
N GLN A 255 -15.30 0.00 -20.95
CA GLN A 255 -14.93 0.58 -22.25
C GLN A 255 -13.92 -0.30 -22.99
N SER A 256 -13.18 -1.14 -22.26
CA SER A 256 -12.21 -2.08 -22.80
C SER A 256 -12.85 -3.42 -23.19
N GLN A 257 -12.22 -4.11 -24.15
CA GLN A 257 -12.59 -5.50 -24.42
C GLN A 257 -12.14 -6.39 -23.27
N GLN A 258 -13.02 -7.31 -22.88
CA GLN A 258 -12.70 -8.31 -21.89
C GLN A 258 -11.58 -9.23 -22.38
N VAL A 259 -10.65 -9.54 -21.48
CA VAL A 259 -9.63 -10.57 -21.73
C VAL A 259 -10.28 -11.97 -21.65
N PRO A 260 -9.69 -12.98 -22.31
CA PRO A 260 -10.08 -14.37 -22.09
C PRO A 260 -10.09 -14.71 -20.59
N MET A 261 -11.10 -15.47 -20.15
CA MET A 261 -11.27 -15.78 -18.73
C MET A 261 -10.04 -16.48 -18.14
N GLU A 262 -9.32 -17.27 -18.94
CA GLU A 262 -8.13 -18.02 -18.56
C GLU A 262 -6.84 -17.17 -18.46
N GLU A 263 -6.84 -15.94 -19.00
CA GLU A 263 -5.65 -15.10 -19.03
C GLU A 263 -5.22 -14.70 -17.61
N ALA A 264 -3.91 -14.75 -17.34
CA ALA A 264 -3.39 -14.40 -16.02
C ALA A 264 -3.47 -12.88 -15.80
N ILE A 265 -4.43 -12.45 -14.99
CA ILE A 265 -4.51 -11.07 -14.50
C ILE A 265 -3.56 -10.91 -13.32
N ASN A 266 -2.66 -9.92 -13.43
CA ASN A 266 -1.73 -9.58 -12.36
C ASN A 266 -2.07 -8.26 -11.66
N THR A 267 -3.12 -7.54 -12.08
CA THR A 267 -3.61 -6.35 -11.38
C THR A 267 -4.60 -6.72 -10.28
N HIS A 268 -4.61 -5.95 -9.20
CA HIS A 268 -5.42 -6.24 -8.01
C HIS A 268 -5.93 -4.99 -7.32
N PHE A 269 -7.21 -5.00 -6.95
CA PHE A 269 -7.84 -3.92 -6.20
C PHE A 269 -7.58 -4.09 -4.71
N VAL A 270 -7.23 -2.98 -4.07
CA VAL A 270 -7.07 -2.87 -2.61
C VAL A 270 -7.75 -1.59 -2.13
N ILE A 271 -8.49 -1.70 -1.03
CA ILE A 271 -9.42 -0.66 -0.59
C ILE A 271 -8.93 -0.07 0.73
N PHE A 272 -8.95 1.26 0.83
CA PHE A 272 -8.67 1.98 2.06
C PHE A 272 -9.95 2.59 2.61
N VAL A 273 -10.21 2.35 3.89
CA VAL A 273 -11.33 2.94 4.63
C VAL A 273 -10.85 3.46 5.98
N GLU A 274 -11.49 4.51 6.48
CA GLU A 274 -11.37 4.90 7.88
C GLU A 274 -12.44 4.17 8.68
N LYS A 275 -12.04 3.59 9.82
CA LYS A 275 -12.98 3.03 10.80
C LYS A 275 -12.46 3.24 12.21
N ASP A 276 -13.27 3.87 13.04
CA ASP A 276 -13.01 4.04 14.48
C ASP A 276 -11.66 4.72 14.79
N GLY A 277 -11.27 5.70 13.97
CA GLY A 277 -10.07 6.51 14.14
C GLY A 277 -8.80 5.92 13.51
N TYR A 278 -8.93 4.90 12.67
CA TYR A 278 -7.79 4.23 12.02
C TYR A 278 -8.02 4.02 10.53
N LEU A 279 -6.94 4.12 9.75
CA LEU A 279 -6.92 3.75 8.35
C LEU A 279 -6.70 2.24 8.21
N TYR A 280 -7.59 1.57 7.48
CA TYR A 280 -7.45 0.16 7.15
C TYR A 280 -7.29 -0.05 5.65
N GLU A 281 -6.30 -0.84 5.28
CA GLU A 281 -6.20 -1.46 3.97
C GLU A 281 -6.89 -2.83 3.98
N LEU A 282 -7.81 -3.02 3.06
CA LEU A 282 -8.65 -4.19 2.91
C LEU A 282 -8.31 -4.87 1.58
N ASP A 283 -7.59 -6.00 1.68
CA ASP A 283 -7.23 -6.88 0.58
C ASP A 283 -7.72 -8.29 0.89
N GLY A 284 -8.67 -8.79 0.10
CA GLY A 284 -9.24 -10.13 0.27
C GLY A 284 -8.24 -11.29 0.11
N ARG A 285 -7.05 -11.04 -0.45
CA ARG A 285 -5.93 -12.01 -0.55
C ARG A 285 -5.09 -12.08 0.72
N LYS A 286 -5.17 -11.08 1.61
CA LYS A 286 -4.43 -11.06 2.88
C LYS A 286 -5.14 -11.90 3.95
N ASN A 287 -4.43 -12.24 5.03
CA ASN A 287 -5.00 -13.01 6.14
C ASN A 287 -5.93 -12.18 7.03
N PHE A 288 -5.69 -10.89 7.09
CA PHE A 288 -6.40 -9.92 7.91
C PHE A 288 -6.32 -8.53 7.24
N PRO A 289 -7.21 -7.59 7.60
CA PRO A 289 -7.05 -6.19 7.23
C PRO A 289 -5.74 -5.63 7.80
N ILE A 290 -5.17 -4.59 7.19
CA ILE A 290 -3.93 -3.96 7.66
C ILE A 290 -4.23 -2.58 8.22
N ASN A 291 -3.94 -2.37 9.50
CA ASN A 291 -4.03 -1.06 10.14
C ASN A 291 -2.78 -0.22 9.80
N HIS A 292 -2.97 0.90 9.12
CA HIS A 292 -1.92 1.85 8.72
C HIS A 292 -1.70 2.99 9.71
N GLY A 293 -2.40 2.99 10.85
CA GLY A 293 -2.29 4.00 11.88
C GLY A 293 -3.53 4.88 11.99
N LYS A 294 -3.40 5.99 12.72
CA LYS A 294 -4.51 6.91 12.98
C LYS A 294 -4.98 7.59 11.69
N SER A 295 -6.28 7.80 11.58
CA SER A 295 -6.90 8.55 10.50
C SER A 295 -8.25 9.11 10.97
N SER A 296 -8.88 9.95 10.15
CA SER A 296 -10.22 10.48 10.36
C SER A 296 -10.98 10.58 9.04
N PRO A 297 -12.32 10.77 9.07
CA PRO A 297 -13.10 11.02 7.86
C PRO A 297 -12.57 12.17 7.00
N GLU A 298 -11.94 13.17 7.62
CA GLU A 298 -11.37 14.35 6.96
C GLU A 298 -9.99 14.10 6.34
N THR A 299 -9.21 13.16 6.89
CA THR A 299 -7.82 12.89 6.44
C THR A 299 -7.65 11.57 5.68
N LEU A 300 -8.72 10.76 5.56
CA LEU A 300 -8.70 9.44 4.93
C LEU A 300 -7.97 9.43 3.59
N LEU A 301 -8.28 10.39 2.71
CA LEU A 301 -7.68 10.44 1.37
C LEU A 301 -6.18 10.68 1.43
N GLN A 302 -5.74 11.65 2.25
CA GLN A 302 -4.34 12.00 2.42
C GLN A 302 -3.54 10.86 3.07
N ASP A 303 -4.11 10.23 4.10
CA ASP A 303 -3.48 9.12 4.82
C ASP A 303 -3.35 7.88 3.92
N ALA A 304 -4.40 7.54 3.16
CA ALA A 304 -4.36 6.48 2.18
C ALA A 304 -3.35 6.78 1.06
N MET A 305 -3.28 8.03 0.61
CA MET A 305 -2.33 8.45 -0.41
C MET A 305 -0.88 8.30 0.05
N ALA A 306 -0.60 8.50 1.34
CA ALA A 306 0.72 8.23 1.89
C ALA A 306 1.11 6.75 1.78
N VAL A 307 0.16 5.82 1.87
CA VAL A 307 0.39 4.39 1.62
C VAL A 307 0.61 4.12 0.14
N VAL A 308 -0.27 4.65 -0.72
CA VAL A 308 -0.19 4.47 -2.18
C VAL A 308 1.14 4.97 -2.74
N ARG A 309 1.61 6.15 -2.31
CA ARG A 309 2.92 6.69 -2.73
C ARG A 309 4.07 5.76 -2.34
N ARG A 310 4.02 5.08 -1.19
CA ARG A 310 5.02 4.06 -0.82
C ARG A 310 4.98 2.86 -1.75
N VAL A 311 3.78 2.40 -2.14
CA VAL A 311 3.63 1.29 -3.08
C VAL A 311 4.18 1.64 -4.45
N ILE A 312 3.85 2.82 -4.97
CA ILE A 312 4.39 3.31 -6.26
C ILE A 312 5.91 3.47 -6.19
N ALA A 313 6.46 3.96 -5.08
CA ALA A 313 7.91 4.12 -4.90
C ALA A 313 8.68 2.79 -4.88
N MET A 314 8.03 1.65 -4.65
CA MET A 314 8.67 0.33 -4.75
C MET A 314 9.03 -0.03 -6.20
N ASP A 315 8.29 0.49 -7.19
CA ASP A 315 8.61 0.34 -8.60
C ASP A 315 8.24 1.62 -9.38
N PRO A 316 9.15 2.62 -9.39
CA PRO A 316 8.89 3.91 -10.02
C PRO A 316 8.66 3.88 -11.54
N GLN A 317 8.95 2.74 -12.20
CA GLN A 317 8.72 2.56 -13.63
C GLN A 317 7.34 1.97 -13.94
N GLU A 318 6.61 1.51 -12.92
CA GLU A 318 5.26 0.98 -13.10
C GLU A 318 4.25 2.11 -13.31
N LEU A 319 3.50 2.00 -14.40
CA LEU A 319 2.47 2.97 -14.80
C LEU A 319 1.06 2.36 -14.75
N LYS A 320 0.94 1.03 -14.57
CA LYS A 320 -0.33 0.30 -14.55
C LYS A 320 -1.00 0.36 -13.18
N PHE A 321 -1.29 1.57 -12.71
CA PHE A 321 -2.12 1.76 -11.53
C PHE A 321 -3.24 2.77 -11.78
N THR A 322 -4.32 2.63 -11.05
CA THR A 322 -5.44 3.57 -11.06
C THR A 322 -5.95 3.79 -9.64
N MET A 323 -6.61 4.92 -9.43
CA MET A 323 -7.17 5.29 -8.13
C MET A 323 -8.57 5.86 -8.35
N VAL A 324 -9.53 5.36 -7.57
CA VAL A 324 -10.92 5.82 -7.58
C VAL A 324 -11.32 6.09 -6.14
N ALA A 325 -11.97 7.21 -5.88
CA ALA A 325 -12.52 7.55 -4.57
C ALA A 325 -14.04 7.37 -4.57
N LEU A 326 -14.59 6.81 -3.49
CA LEU A 326 -16.00 6.97 -3.16
C LEU A 326 -16.13 8.28 -2.39
N SER A 327 -16.56 9.34 -3.05
CA SER A 327 -16.53 10.71 -2.55
C SER A 327 -17.88 11.40 -2.72
N SER A 328 -18.06 12.55 -2.10
CA SER A 328 -19.26 13.35 -2.30
C SER A 328 -19.44 13.76 -3.78
N ALA A 329 -20.68 13.89 -4.22
CA ALA A 329 -21.07 14.43 -5.51
C ALA A 329 -21.12 15.96 -5.40
N ALA A 330 -20.35 16.66 -6.22
CA ALA A 330 -20.43 18.12 -6.35
C ALA A 330 -21.90 18.54 -6.61
N GLY A 331 -22.55 19.21 -5.65
CA GLY A 331 -23.93 19.68 -5.74
C GLY A 331 -24.81 19.45 -4.50
N GLY A 332 -24.37 18.67 -3.53
CA GLY A 332 -25.11 18.41 -2.27
C GLY A 332 -24.74 19.37 -1.14
N GLN A 333 -24.73 20.69 -1.36
CA GLN A 333 -24.84 21.60 -0.22
C GLN A 333 -26.27 21.49 0.28
N GLU A 334 -26.42 21.13 1.55
CA GLU A 334 -27.67 21.16 2.30
C GLU A 334 -28.32 22.53 2.10
N GLU A 335 -29.42 22.58 1.35
CA GLU A 335 -30.39 23.66 1.50
C GLU A 335 -31.04 23.45 2.87
N GLU A 336 -30.44 24.07 3.90
CA GLU A 336 -31.03 24.25 5.23
C GLU A 336 -32.01 25.44 5.24
#